data_AF-A0A142XXU6-F1
#
_entry.id   AF-A0A142XXU6-F1
#
_cell.length_a   1.000
_cell.length_b   1.000
_cell.length_c   1.000
_cell.angle_alpha   90.00
_cell.angle_beta   90.00
_cell.angle_gamma   90.00
#
_symmetry.space_group_name_H-M   'P 1'
#
loop_
_entity.id
_entity.type
_entity.pdbx_description
1 polymer ?
#
loop_
_entity_poly.entity_id
_entity_poly.type
_entity_poly.pdbx_seq_one_letter_code
_entity_poly.pdbx_strand_id
1 'polypeptide(L)'
;MNPPLEPYPVSSEFRYNPGLRRLNPTTRCRTTMTTVNERFREAEKLKDSGQVDAAKEVLISIVGESPDHVLSHLTLARIYTQTGDHLAAVKHAEEACRLEPNEAFNFTILSVTYQKAWAGTQDTRFIRAAEDAMARSQSLG
;
A
#
# COMPACT_ATOMS: atom_id res chain seq x y z
N MET A 1 -12.27 34.83 -21.79
CA MET A 1 -11.21 35.66 -22.40
C MET A 1 -10.19 36.00 -21.33
N ASN A 2 -8.95 35.51 -21.45
CA ASN A 2 -7.81 35.99 -20.65
C ASN A 2 -7.20 37.21 -21.38
N PRO A 3 -7.02 38.36 -20.71
CA PRO A 3 -6.16 39.43 -21.23
C PRO A 3 -4.67 39.18 -20.86
N PRO A 4 -3.74 39.90 -21.51
CA PRO A 4 -2.41 39.39 -21.87
C PRO A 4 -1.31 39.70 -20.86
N LEU A 5 -0.22 38.93 -20.98
CA LEU A 5 1.10 39.09 -20.37
C LEU A 5 1.72 40.44 -20.75
N GLU A 6 2.36 41.14 -19.80
CA GLU A 6 3.54 42.04 -19.92
C GLU A 6 3.85 42.69 -18.53
N PRO A 7 5.03 43.28 -18.26
CA PRO A 7 6.32 42.62 -17.99
C PRO A 7 6.92 43.01 -16.61
N TYR A 8 7.97 42.31 -16.19
CA TYR A 8 8.76 42.59 -14.98
C TYR A 8 9.40 44.00 -14.97
N PRO A 9 9.52 44.66 -13.80
CA PRO A 9 10.59 45.60 -13.54
C PRO A 9 11.65 45.00 -12.61
N VAL A 10 12.90 45.24 -13.00
CA VAL A 10 14.13 44.91 -12.28
C VAL A 10 14.57 46.12 -11.44
N SER A 11 15.18 45.84 -10.28
CA SER A 11 16.27 46.58 -9.64
C SER A 11 16.00 47.30 -8.31
N SER A 12 16.72 46.78 -7.31
CA SER A 12 17.47 47.46 -6.25
C SER A 12 16.75 48.42 -5.30
N GLU A 13 16.65 48.01 -4.03
CA GLU A 13 17.31 48.78 -2.98
C GLU A 13 17.69 47.88 -1.79
N PHE A 14 18.98 47.93 -1.48
CA PHE A 14 19.65 47.29 -0.36
C PHE A 14 19.19 47.98 0.93
N ARG A 15 18.54 47.25 1.83
CA ARG A 15 18.52 47.60 3.26
C ARG A 15 19.04 46.40 4.06
N TYR A 16 20.34 46.43 4.30
CA TYR A 16 21.02 45.61 5.29
C TYR A 16 20.47 45.95 6.68
N ASN A 17 19.88 44.97 7.36
CA ASN A 17 19.46 45.10 8.76
C ASN A 17 20.24 44.05 9.57
N PRO A 18 21.29 44.44 10.33
CA PRO A 18 22.09 43.52 11.11
C PRO A 18 21.42 43.33 12.47
N GLY A 19 20.74 42.20 12.66
CA GLY A 19 20.22 41.90 13.98
C GLY A 19 19.29 40.72 14.06
N LEU A 20 19.78 39.68 14.75
CA LEU A 20 18.97 38.85 15.65
C LEU A 20 18.01 37.85 14.99
N ARG A 21 18.58 36.75 14.52
CA ARG A 21 18.49 35.43 15.18
C ARG A 21 18.99 34.39 14.20
N ARG A 22 20.01 33.63 14.61
CA ARG A 22 20.30 32.33 13.99
C ARG A 22 19.11 31.42 14.26
N LEU A 23 18.10 31.46 13.41
CA LEU A 23 17.19 30.35 13.24
C LEU A 23 17.90 29.40 12.29
N ASN A 24 18.56 28.40 12.86
CA ASN A 24 18.93 27.21 12.09
C ASN A 24 17.66 26.71 11.38
N PRO A 25 17.68 26.46 10.06
CA PRO A 25 16.60 25.73 9.43
C PRO A 25 16.78 24.24 9.71
N THR A 26 16.81 23.82 10.98
CA THR A 26 16.60 22.41 11.33
C THR A 26 15.13 22.09 11.55
N THR A 27 14.23 23.07 11.42
CA THR A 27 12.81 22.80 11.40
C THR A 27 12.29 22.75 9.97
N ARG A 28 12.42 21.57 9.33
CA ARG A 28 11.27 21.02 8.61
C ARG A 28 11.39 19.52 8.48
N CYS A 29 10.37 18.85 9.00
CA CYS A 29 10.13 17.42 8.93
C CYS A 29 11.11 16.56 9.73
N ARG A 30 10.91 16.51 11.05
CA ARG A 30 10.97 15.22 11.75
C ARG A 30 9.78 14.37 11.31
N THR A 31 9.63 14.16 10.00
CA THR A 31 8.94 12.98 9.50
C THR A 31 10.03 11.93 9.63
N THR A 32 10.00 11.16 10.70
CA THR A 32 10.80 9.95 10.78
C THR A 32 10.60 9.23 9.46
N MET A 33 11.65 9.05 8.66
CA MET A 33 11.64 8.12 7.53
C MET A 33 11.53 6.71 8.12
N THR A 34 10.39 6.39 8.72
CA THR A 34 10.06 5.04 9.15
C THR A 34 10.08 4.18 7.91
N THR A 35 10.92 3.15 7.94
CA THR A 35 11.09 2.27 6.78
C THR A 35 9.77 1.58 6.45
N VAL A 36 9.61 1.13 5.20
CA VAL A 36 8.44 0.33 4.79
C VAL A 36 8.18 -0.82 5.77
N ASN A 37 9.24 -1.50 6.21
CA ASN A 37 9.16 -2.60 7.18
C ASN A 37 8.64 -2.16 8.56
N GLU A 38 9.04 -0.98 9.05
CA GLU A 38 8.54 -0.47 10.34
C GLU A 38 7.06 -0.09 10.26
N ARG A 39 6.66 0.59 9.19
CA ARG A 39 5.25 0.92 8.94
C ARG A 39 4.40 -0.34 8.75
N PHE A 40 4.95 -1.37 8.10
CA PHE A 40 4.28 -2.66 7.96
C PHE A 40 4.04 -3.31 9.34
N ARG A 41 5.07 -3.34 10.21
CA ARG A 41 4.92 -3.86 11.58
C ARG A 41 3.90 -3.08 12.40
N GLU A 42 3.80 -1.77 12.19
CA GLU A 42 2.75 -0.95 12.81
C GLU A 42 1.37 -1.36 12.30
N ALA A 43 1.20 -1.52 10.98
CA ALA A 43 -0.05 -2.00 10.41
C ALA A 43 -0.45 -3.39 10.94
N GLU A 44 0.50 -4.29 11.13
CA GLU A 44 0.23 -5.60 11.75
C GLU A 44 -0.27 -5.46 13.19
N LYS A 45 0.35 -4.60 14.01
CA LYS A 45 -0.13 -4.32 15.37
C LYS A 45 -1.54 -3.72 15.38
N LEU A 46 -1.83 -2.80 14.47
CA LEU A 46 -3.16 -2.21 14.33
C LEU A 46 -4.20 -3.27 13.97
N LYS A 47 -3.88 -4.14 13.01
CA LYS A 47 -4.72 -5.28 12.61
C LYS A 47 -4.99 -6.21 13.80
N ASP A 48 -3.95 -6.57 14.55
CA ASP A 48 -4.07 -7.47 15.71
C ASP A 48 -4.84 -6.82 16.88
N SER A 49 -4.81 -5.48 16.96
CA SER A 49 -5.60 -4.70 17.91
C SER A 49 -7.06 -4.49 17.46
N GLY A 50 -7.47 -5.08 16.33
CA GLY A 50 -8.81 -4.93 15.76
C GLY A 50 -9.04 -3.61 15.02
N GLN A 51 -8.02 -2.74 14.91
CA GLN A 51 -8.08 -1.48 14.17
C GLN A 51 -7.80 -1.73 12.67
N VAL A 52 -8.67 -2.54 12.05
CA VAL A 52 -8.50 -3.03 10.68
C VAL A 52 -8.46 -1.89 9.65
N ASP A 53 -9.28 -0.85 9.83
CA ASP A 53 -9.29 0.30 8.91
C ASP A 53 -8.01 1.13 8.97
N ALA A 54 -7.48 1.38 10.17
CA ALA A 54 -6.20 2.07 10.34
C ALA A 54 -5.04 1.26 9.74
N ALA A 55 -5.03 -0.06 9.97
CA ALA A 55 -4.05 -0.95 9.35
C ALA A 55 -4.11 -0.89 7.81
N LYS A 56 -5.31 -0.90 7.25
CA LYS A 56 -5.56 -0.80 5.80
C LYS A 56 -4.99 0.49 5.22
N GLU A 57 -5.22 1.63 5.85
CA GLU A 57 -4.68 2.92 5.39
C GLU A 57 -3.15 2.92 5.34
N VAL A 58 -2.50 2.42 6.39
CA VAL A 58 -1.03 2.31 6.43
C VAL A 58 -0.52 1.40 5.31
N LEU A 59 -1.17 0.27 5.08
CA LEU A 59 -0.77 -0.68 4.03
C LEU A 59 -0.99 -0.12 2.62
N ILE A 60 -2.07 0.62 2.39
CA ILE A 60 -2.30 1.31 1.11
C ILE A 60 -1.21 2.36 0.86
N SER A 61 -0.83 3.12 1.90
CA SER A 61 0.28 4.07 1.81
C SER A 61 1.59 3.36 1.46
N ILE A 62 1.87 2.21 2.08
CA ILE A 62 3.04 1.40 1.75
C ILE A 62 3.01 0.94 0.30
N VAL A 63 1.91 0.38 -0.19
CA VAL A 63 1.80 -0.12 -1.58
C VAL A 63 1.87 1.05 -2.59
N GLY A 64 1.45 2.25 -2.21
CA GLY A 64 1.61 3.44 -3.03
C GLY A 64 3.07 3.88 -3.20
N GLU A 65 3.91 3.65 -2.19
CA GLU A 65 5.34 3.99 -2.20
C GLU A 65 6.24 2.82 -2.66
N SER A 66 5.85 1.59 -2.36
CA SER A 66 6.56 0.35 -2.66
C SER A 66 5.55 -0.69 -3.16
N PRO A 67 5.18 -0.61 -4.46
CA PRO A 67 4.22 -1.53 -5.08
C PRO A 67 4.70 -2.98 -5.16
N ASP A 68 5.97 -3.23 -4.87
CA ASP A 68 6.63 -4.53 -4.84
C ASP A 68 6.65 -5.16 -3.43
N HIS A 69 6.09 -4.48 -2.42
CA HIS A 69 6.08 -4.99 -1.06
C HIS A 69 5.03 -6.10 -0.85
N VAL A 70 5.43 -7.34 -1.12
CA VAL A 70 4.59 -8.55 -1.11
C VAL A 70 3.77 -8.70 0.18
N LEU A 71 4.40 -8.53 1.34
CA LEU A 71 3.71 -8.70 2.63
C LEU A 71 2.55 -7.71 2.81
N SER A 72 2.67 -6.50 2.26
CA SER A 72 1.56 -5.52 2.28
C SER A 72 0.42 -5.96 1.39
N HIS A 73 0.71 -6.50 0.20
CA HIS A 73 -0.30 -7.07 -0.69
C HIS A 73 -1.04 -8.24 -0.03
N LEU A 74 -0.33 -9.17 0.58
CA LEU A 74 -0.94 -10.31 1.28
C LEU A 74 -1.81 -9.86 2.47
N THR A 75 -1.33 -8.88 3.24
CA THR A 75 -2.08 -8.36 4.40
C THR A 75 -3.32 -7.59 3.96
N LEU A 76 -3.23 -6.78 2.89
CA LEU A 76 -4.39 -6.13 2.28
C LEU A 76 -5.40 -7.16 1.76
N ALA A 77 -4.96 -8.21 1.09
CA ALA A 77 -5.84 -9.27 0.64
C ALA A 77 -6.63 -9.90 1.81
N ARG A 78 -5.94 -10.19 2.93
CA ARG A 78 -6.59 -10.69 4.14
C ARG A 78 -7.58 -9.69 4.75
N ILE A 79 -7.22 -8.41 4.80
CA ILE A 79 -8.13 -7.36 5.32
C ILE A 79 -9.37 -7.23 4.43
N TYR A 80 -9.19 -7.19 3.11
CA TYR A 80 -10.30 -7.07 2.16
C TYR A 80 -11.21 -8.30 2.14
N THR A 81 -10.65 -9.52 2.26
CA THR A 81 -11.48 -10.73 2.43
C THR A 81 -12.33 -10.68 3.71
N GLN A 82 -11.81 -10.10 4.80
CA GLN A 82 -12.54 -10.00 6.07
C GLN A 82 -13.58 -8.87 6.08
N THR A 83 -13.34 -7.81 5.32
CA THR A 83 -14.27 -6.66 5.20
C THR A 83 -15.31 -6.82 4.10
N GLY A 84 -15.20 -7.89 3.28
CA GLY A 84 -16.18 -8.24 2.25
C GLY A 84 -15.88 -7.66 0.86
N ASP A 85 -14.81 -6.88 0.71
CA ASP A 85 -14.36 -6.42 -0.61
C ASP A 85 -13.54 -7.52 -1.30
N HIS A 86 -14.26 -8.53 -1.78
CA HIS A 86 -13.67 -9.71 -2.36
C HIS A 86 -12.86 -9.44 -3.65
N LEU A 87 -13.25 -8.43 -4.43
CA LEU A 87 -12.56 -8.10 -5.67
C LEU A 87 -11.22 -7.41 -5.40
N ALA A 88 -11.19 -6.46 -4.45
CA ALA A 88 -9.93 -5.86 -4.02
C ALA A 88 -9.01 -6.92 -3.38
N ALA A 89 -9.59 -7.85 -2.61
CA ALA A 89 -8.83 -8.94 -2.01
C ALA A 89 -8.10 -9.80 -3.04
N VAL A 90 -8.83 -10.26 -4.07
CA VAL A 90 -8.27 -11.04 -5.17
C VAL A 90 -7.14 -10.28 -5.85
N LYS A 91 -7.37 -9.01 -6.21
CA LYS A 91 -6.36 -8.19 -6.90
C LYS A 91 -5.05 -8.11 -6.12
N HIS A 92 -5.10 -7.90 -4.81
CA HIS A 92 -3.89 -7.83 -3.99
C HIS A 92 -3.21 -9.19 -3.83
N ALA A 93 -3.97 -10.28 -3.71
CA ALA A 93 -3.39 -11.63 -3.62
C ALA A 93 -2.73 -12.07 -4.94
N GLU A 94 -3.34 -11.75 -6.08
CA GLU A 94 -2.78 -12.01 -7.41
C GLU A 94 -1.45 -11.26 -7.60
N GLU A 95 -1.40 -10.00 -7.15
CA GLU A 95 -0.19 -9.19 -7.24
C GLU A 95 0.95 -9.77 -6.39
N ALA A 96 0.66 -10.27 -5.18
CA ALA A 96 1.67 -10.96 -4.37
C ALA A 96 2.23 -12.21 -5.09
N CYS A 97 1.39 -12.99 -5.75
CA CYS A 97 1.83 -14.14 -6.54
C CYS A 97 2.60 -13.73 -7.81
N ARG A 98 2.29 -12.56 -8.37
CA ARG A 98 3.03 -12.00 -9.52
C ARG A 98 4.43 -11.55 -9.13
N LEU A 99 4.57 -10.95 -7.95
CA LEU A 99 5.85 -10.47 -7.41
C LEU A 99 6.75 -11.64 -7.00
N GLU A 100 6.17 -12.67 -6.37
CA GLU A 100 6.88 -13.88 -5.94
C GLU A 100 6.22 -15.15 -6.54
N PRO A 101 6.50 -15.46 -7.81
CA PRO A 101 5.85 -16.56 -8.53
C PRO A 101 6.33 -17.96 -8.10
N ASN A 102 7.35 -18.03 -7.25
CA ASN A 102 7.94 -19.26 -6.74
C ASN A 102 7.64 -19.48 -5.25
N GLU A 103 6.85 -18.61 -4.63
CA GLU A 103 6.48 -18.74 -3.22
C GLU A 103 5.15 -19.48 -3.08
N ALA A 104 5.20 -20.73 -2.64
CA ALA A 104 4.03 -21.59 -2.47
C ALA A 104 2.99 -20.94 -1.53
N PHE A 105 3.44 -20.27 -0.46
CA PHE A 105 2.57 -19.65 0.51
C PHE A 105 1.65 -18.58 -0.11
N ASN A 106 2.16 -17.81 -1.08
CA ASN A 106 1.39 -16.77 -1.74
C ASN A 106 0.22 -17.37 -2.54
N PHE A 107 0.45 -18.50 -3.22
CA PHE A 107 -0.60 -19.23 -3.93
C PHE A 107 -1.62 -19.87 -2.99
N THR A 108 -1.20 -20.32 -1.81
CA THR A 108 -2.14 -20.77 -0.77
C THR A 108 -3.07 -19.63 -0.35
N ILE A 109 -2.54 -18.43 -0.09
CA ILE A 109 -3.35 -17.25 0.25
C ILE A 109 -4.28 -16.89 -0.91
N LEU A 110 -3.80 -16.92 -2.15
CA LEU A 110 -4.61 -16.65 -3.34
C LEU A 110 -5.78 -17.64 -3.48
N SER A 111 -5.53 -18.94 -3.30
CA SER A 111 -6.57 -19.97 -3.33
C SER A 111 -7.66 -19.70 -2.29
N VAL A 112 -7.28 -19.42 -1.04
CA VAL A 112 -8.25 -19.12 0.03
C VAL A 112 -9.00 -17.82 -0.26
N THR A 113 -8.32 -16.83 -0.83
CA THR A 113 -8.92 -15.55 -1.24
C THR A 113 -9.99 -15.78 -2.31
N TYR A 114 -9.73 -16.63 -3.30
CA TYR A 114 -10.72 -17.00 -4.31
C TYR A 114 -11.92 -17.75 -3.72
N GLN A 115 -11.70 -18.68 -2.79
CA GLN A 115 -12.81 -19.37 -2.10
C GLN A 115 -13.72 -18.38 -1.35
N LYS A 116 -13.12 -17.39 -0.67
CA LYS A 116 -13.86 -16.31 0.00
C LYS A 116 -14.59 -15.42 -1.00
N ALA A 117 -13.95 -15.11 -2.13
CA ALA A 117 -14.57 -14.32 -3.18
C ALA A 117 -15.76 -15.04 -3.82
N TRP A 118 -15.66 -16.34 -4.08
CA TRP A 118 -16.80 -17.15 -4.51
C TRP A 118 -17.94 -17.11 -3.48
N ALA A 119 -17.63 -17.30 -2.19
CA ALA A 119 -18.65 -17.28 -1.14
C ALA A 119 -19.40 -15.94 -1.05
N GLY A 120 -18.73 -14.82 -1.29
CA GLY A 120 -19.34 -13.49 -1.24
C GLY A 120 -19.96 -12.98 -2.53
N THR A 121 -19.49 -13.45 -3.70
CA THR A 121 -19.96 -12.96 -5.01
C THR A 121 -20.79 -13.98 -5.80
N GLN A 122 -20.70 -15.26 -5.44
CA GLN A 122 -21.25 -16.40 -6.18
C GLN A 122 -20.72 -16.54 -7.63
N ASP A 123 -19.61 -15.88 -7.95
CA ASP A 123 -18.95 -16.01 -9.25
C ASP A 123 -18.18 -17.34 -9.32
N THR A 124 -18.66 -18.24 -10.17
CA THR A 124 -18.11 -19.60 -10.32
C THR A 124 -16.70 -19.60 -10.91
N ARG A 125 -16.26 -18.51 -11.55
CA ARG A 125 -14.88 -18.38 -12.05
C ARG A 125 -13.86 -18.52 -10.93
N PHE A 126 -14.20 -18.09 -9.72
CA PHE A 126 -13.32 -18.20 -8.56
C PHE A 126 -13.16 -19.64 -8.04
N ILE A 127 -14.07 -20.56 -8.35
CA ILE A 127 -13.91 -21.97 -7.97
C ILE A 127 -12.69 -22.54 -8.70
N ARG A 128 -12.69 -22.43 -10.03
CA ARG A 128 -11.59 -22.90 -10.87
C ARG A 128 -10.29 -22.16 -10.55
N ALA A 129 -10.35 -20.85 -10.36
CA ALA A 129 -9.16 -20.07 -10.01
C ALA A 129 -8.56 -20.48 -8.65
N ALA A 130 -9.39 -20.86 -7.67
CA ALA A 130 -8.91 -21.40 -6.40
C ALA A 130 -8.19 -22.74 -6.58
N GLU A 131 -8.77 -23.66 -7.35
CA GLU A 131 -8.16 -24.97 -7.66
C GLU A 131 -6.81 -24.80 -8.38
N ASP A 132 -6.76 -23.93 -9.39
CA ASP A 132 -5.55 -23.64 -10.15
C ASP A 132 -4.46 -23.04 -9.24
N ALA A 133 -4.82 -22.10 -8.35
CA ALA A 133 -3.89 -21.53 -7.38
C ALA A 133 -3.39 -22.57 -6.37
N MET A 134 -4.26 -23.43 -5.84
CA MET A 134 -3.87 -24.50 -4.92
C MET A 134 -2.92 -25.51 -5.60
N ALA A 135 -3.20 -25.90 -6.84
CA ALA A 135 -2.33 -26.78 -7.61
C ALA A 135 -0.93 -26.16 -7.80
N ARG A 136 -0.85 -24.85 -8.07
CA ARG A 136 0.42 -24.12 -8.13
C ARG A 136 1.15 -24.14 -6.79
N SER A 137 0.46 -23.87 -5.69
CA SER A 137 1.06 -23.95 -4.35
C SER A 137 1.65 -25.33 -4.08
N GLN A 138 0.94 -26.41 -4.41
CA GLN A 138 1.39 -27.79 -4.19
C GLN A 138 2.56 -28.17 -5.10
N SER A 139 2.65 -27.59 -6.30
CA SER A 139 3.77 -27.84 -7.20
C SER A 139 5.09 -27.18 -6.77
N LEU A 140 5.03 -26.19 -5.88
CA LEU A 140 6.17 -25.40 -5.42
C LEU A 140 6.72 -25.82 -4.04
N GLY A 141 5.94 -26.59 -3.26
CA GLY A 141 6.32 -27.09 -1.93
C GLY A 141 6.77 -28.55 -1.96
#